data_AF-A0A7K3A3S1-F1
#
_entry.id   AF-A0A7K3A3S1-F1
#
_cell.length_a   1.000
_cell.length_b   1.000
_cell.length_c   1.000
_cell.angle_alpha   90.00
_cell.angle_beta   90.00
_cell.angle_gamma   90.00
#
_symmetry.space_group_name_H-M   'P 1'
#
loop_
_entity.id
_entity.type
_entity.pdbx_description
1 polymer ?
#
loop_
_entity_poly.entity_id
_entity_poly.type
_entity_poly.pdbx_seq_one_letter_code
_entity_poly.pdbx_strand_id
1 'polypeptide(L)' 'MPHHADEAHQGGLFPAEERTPVARPLVLITRGRVEFLAHCPRCADWHRHVHLGLVTGPCGTEYDLQPRRAKGAAA' A
#
# COMPACT_ATOMS: atom_id res chain seq x y z
N MET A 1 -46.02 -0.59 -21.40
CA MET A 1 -44.66 -0.37 -21.89
C MET A 1 -43.85 0.27 -20.76
N PRO A 2 -42.86 -0.41 -20.16
CA PRO A 2 -42.02 0.18 -19.13
C PRO A 2 -40.93 1.02 -19.78
N HIS A 3 -40.74 2.26 -19.31
CA HIS A 3 -39.55 3.06 -19.61
C HIS A 3 -38.58 2.99 -18.42
N HIS A 4 -37.36 2.57 -18.75
CA HIS A 4 -36.14 2.62 -17.95
C HIS A 4 -35.69 4.05 -17.63
N ALA A 5 -34.68 4.12 -16.75
CA ALA A 5 -33.82 5.25 -16.38
C ALA A 5 -34.29 5.99 -15.11
N ASP A 6 -33.44 6.32 -14.15
CA ASP A 6 -32.03 6.64 -14.27
C ASP A 6 -31.33 6.49 -12.91
N GLU A 7 -30.12 5.98 -12.96
CA GLU A 7 -29.22 5.74 -11.84
C GLU A 7 -28.77 7.07 -11.22
N ALA A 8 -29.22 7.37 -10.00
CA ALA A 8 -28.67 8.48 -9.22
C ALA A 8 -27.27 8.11 -8.70
N HIS A 9 -26.27 8.21 -9.57
CA HIS A 9 -24.85 8.13 -9.23
C HIS A 9 -24.47 9.35 -8.37
N GLN A 10 -24.38 9.13 -7.06
CA GLN A 10 -24.03 10.18 -6.10
C GLN A 10 -22.55 10.58 -6.24
N GLY A 11 -22.28 11.63 -7.01
CA GLY A 11 -20.97 12.27 -7.10
C GLY A 11 -20.64 13.07 -5.85
N GLY A 12 -19.57 12.69 -5.14
CA GLY A 12 -19.07 13.39 -3.95
C GLY A 12 -18.40 14.74 -4.29
N LEU A 13 -18.71 15.78 -3.48
CA LEU A 13 -18.25 17.17 -3.62
C LEU A 13 -16.82 17.46 -3.13
N PHE A 14 -16.00 16.43 -2.85
CA PHE A 14 -14.63 16.62 -2.35
C PHE A 14 -13.64 16.02 -3.34
N PRO A 15 -12.57 16.75 -3.74
CA PRO A 15 -11.49 16.15 -4.50
C PRO A 15 -10.95 14.97 -3.68
N ALA A 16 -10.94 13.78 -4.28
CA ALA A 16 -10.34 12.62 -3.65
C ALA A 16 -8.84 12.93 -3.49
N GLU A 17 -8.44 13.29 -2.27
CA GLU A 17 -7.04 13.53 -1.94
C GLU A 17 -6.28 12.25 -2.31
N GLU A 18 -5.35 12.36 -3.28
CA GLU A 18 -4.52 11.25 -3.73
C GLU A 18 -3.65 10.82 -2.56
N ARG A 19 -4.15 9.86 -1.77
CA ARG A 19 -3.39 9.29 -0.67
C ARG A 19 -2.25 8.48 -1.24
N THR A 20 -1.02 8.81 -0.82
CA THR A 20 0.16 7.99 -1.12
C THR A 20 -0.15 6.53 -0.76
N PRO A 21 0.01 5.59 -1.71
CA PRO A 21 -0.22 4.19 -1.43
C PRO A 21 0.64 3.71 -0.27
N VAL A 22 0.08 2.93 0.64
CA VAL A 22 0.79 2.39 1.81
C VAL A 22 0.97 0.88 1.65
N ALA A 23 2.20 0.41 1.77
CA ALA A 23 2.53 -1.01 1.81
C ALA A 23 3.03 -1.40 3.20
N ARG A 24 2.62 -2.58 3.68
CA ARG A 24 3.02 -3.12 4.99
C ARG A 24 3.97 -4.30 4.80
N PRO A 25 5.31 -4.08 4.87
CA PRO A 25 6.27 -5.10 4.57
C PRO A 25 6.28 -6.22 5.62
N LEU A 26 6.82 -7.36 5.19
CA LEU A 26 7.38 -8.38 6.07
C LEU A 26 8.84 -7.99 6.37
N VAL A 27 9.26 -8.15 7.62
CA VAL A 27 10.65 -7.96 8.00
C VAL A 27 11.41 -9.26 7.73
N LEU A 28 12.49 -9.16 6.97
CA LEU A 28 13.40 -10.26 6.68
C LEU A 28 14.76 -9.94 7.29
N ILE A 29 15.37 -10.89 8.00
CA ILE A 29 16.70 -10.73 8.57
C ILE A 29 17.65 -11.66 7.82
N THR A 30 18.59 -11.09 7.05
CA THR A 30 19.57 -11.85 6.26
C THR A 30 20.99 -11.43 6.63
N ARG A 31 21.84 -12.39 7.04
CA ARG A 31 23.25 -12.13 7.39
C ARG A 31 23.44 -10.95 8.38
N GLY A 32 22.52 -10.79 9.32
CA GLY A 32 22.53 -9.70 10.31
C GLY A 32 22.03 -8.34 9.79
N ARG A 33 21.52 -8.26 8.55
CA ARG A 33 20.87 -7.07 8.00
C ARG A 33 19.36 -7.21 8.01
N VAL A 34 18.67 -6.10 8.29
CA VAL A 34 17.22 -5.99 8.21
C VAL A 34 16.85 -5.56 6.79
N GLU A 35 15.95 -6.32 6.19
CA GLU A 35 15.35 -6.05 4.88
C GLU A 35 13.83 -6.06 5.03
N PHE A 36 13.15 -5.34 4.14
CA PHE A 36 11.70 -5.17 4.13
C PHE A 36 11.16 -5.67 2.80
N LEU A 37 10.39 -6.75 2.84
CA LEU A 37 9.76 -7.32 1.65
C LEU A 37 8.31 -6.84 1.58
N ALA A 38 7.97 -6.08 0.55
CA ALA A 38 6.67 -5.46 0.39
C ALA A 38 6.01 -5.83 -0.93
N HIS A 39 4.70 -6.04 -0.88
CA HIS A 39 3.89 -6.20 -2.08
C HIS A 39 3.58 -4.82 -2.67
N CYS A 40 4.00 -4.59 -3.92
CA CYS A 40 3.82 -3.31 -4.57
C CYS A 40 2.34 -3.02 -4.83
N PRO A 41 1.85 -1.81 -4.52
CA PRO A 41 0.46 -1.43 -4.78
C PRO A 41 0.13 -1.28 -6.27
N ARG A 42 1.14 -1.16 -7.16
CA ARG A 42 0.94 -0.99 -8.61
C ARG A 42 1.10 -2.29 -9.39
N CYS A 43 2.27 -2.93 -9.32
CA CYS A 43 2.56 -4.11 -10.14
C CYS A 43 2.17 -5.45 -9.48
N ALA A 44 1.71 -5.42 -8.23
CA ALA A 44 1.38 -6.61 -7.46
C ALA A 44 2.53 -7.63 -7.33
N ASP A 45 3.79 -7.16 -7.42
CA ASP A 45 4.98 -7.98 -7.25
C ASP A 45 5.69 -7.63 -5.93
N TRP A 46 6.60 -8.51 -5.49
CA TRP A 46 7.38 -8.36 -4.27
C TRP A 46 8.64 -7.52 -4.50
N HIS A 47 8.74 -6.43 -3.76
CA HIS A 47 9.91 -5.57 -3.76
C HIS A 47 10.65 -5.63 -2.43
N ARG A 48 11.97 -5.63 -2.50
CA ARG A 48 12.84 -5.63 -1.33
C ARG A 48 13.44 -4.25 -1.11
N HIS A 49 13.37 -3.79 0.13
CA HIS A 49 13.89 -2.51 0.60
C HIS A 49 14.76 -2.69 1.83
N VAL A 50 15.61 -1.71 2.12
CA VAL A 50 16.50 -1.74 3.29
C VAL A 50 16.11 -0.72 4.37
N HIS A 51 15.06 0.07 4.12
CA HIS A 51 14.51 1.03 5.06
C HIS A 51 12.98 1.11 4.93
N LEU A 52 12.36 1.76 5.92
CA LEU A 52 10.93 2.12 5.94
C LEU A 52 10.74 3.56 5.44
N GLY A 53 9.48 4.00 5.33
CA GLY A 53 9.11 5.32 4.84
C GLY A 53 8.82 5.34 3.34
N LEU A 54 8.86 6.52 2.73
CA LEU A 54 8.65 6.69 1.30
C LEU A 54 9.78 6.01 0.50
N VAL A 55 9.39 5.12 -0.41
CA VAL A 55 10.31 4.39 -1.29
C VAL A 55 9.83 4.39 -2.73
N THR A 56 10.77 4.28 -3.65
CA THR A 56 10.49 3.97 -5.05
C THR A 56 10.76 2.49 -5.30
N GLY A 57 9.74 1.75 -5.73
CA GLY A 57 9.90 0.38 -6.19
C GLY A 57 10.72 0.31 -7.48
N PRO A 58 11.34 -0.84 -7.80
CA PRO A 58 12.03 -1.05 -9.08
C PRO A 58 11.12 -0.86 -10.31
N CYS A 59 9.80 -0.97 -10.15
CA CYS A 59 8.81 -0.62 -11.17
C CYS A 59 8.54 0.90 -11.33
N GLY A 60 9.29 1.75 -10.63
CA GLY A 60 9.17 3.21 -10.65
C GLY A 60 8.02 3.79 -9.83
N THR A 61 7.33 2.98 -9.01
CA THR A 61 6.19 3.44 -8.21
C THR A 61 6.64 3.93 -6.84
N GLU A 62 6.18 5.10 -6.42
CA GLU A 62 6.40 5.61 -5.07
C GLU A 62 5.27 5.18 -4.13
N TYR A 63 5.66 4.71 -2.94
CA TYR A 63 4.72 4.30 -1.90
C TYR A 63 5.39 4.34 -0.52
N ASP A 64 4.57 4.47 0.52
CA ASP A 64 5.05 4.52 1.89
C ASP A 64 5.09 3.11 2.51
N LEU A 65 6.26 2.72 3.01
CA LEU A 65 6.48 1.47 3.75
C LEU A 65 6.30 1.70 5.24
N GLN A 66 5.18 1.20 5.76
CA GLN A 66 4.87 1.32 7.18
C GLN A 66 4.97 -0.04 7.90
N PRO A 67 5.59 -0.09 9.08
CA PRO A 67 5.69 -1.33 9.84
C PRO A 67 4.30 -1.86 10.18
N ARG A 68 4.14 -3.18 10.15
CA ARG A 68 2.92 -3.80 10.66
C ARG A 68 2.82 -3.49 12.16
N ARG A 69 1.68 -2.95 12.60
CA ARG A 69 1.38 -2.88 14.03
C ARG A 69 1.36 -4.30 14.57
N ALA A 70 2.28 -4.63 15.46
CA ALA A 70 2.28 -5.93 16.13
C ALA A 70 0.97 -6.07 16.91
N LYS A 71 0.17 -7.09 16.61
CA LYS A 71 -0.90 -7.53 17.51
C LYS A 71 -0.23 -8.30 18.64
N GLY A 72 -0.12 -7.67 19.80
CA GLY A 72 0.18 -8.30 21.09
C GLY A 72 1.51 -9.05 21.15
N ALA A 73 2.55 -8.40 21.65
CA ALA A 73 3.51 -9.15 22.48
C ALA A 73 2.73 -9.54 23.74
N ALA A 74 2.26 -10.79 23.80
CA ALA A 74 1.84 -11.38 25.07
C ALA A 74 3.08 -11.47 25.95
N ALA A 75 3.08 -10.70 27.04
CA ALA A 75 4.01 -10.83 28.15
C ALA A 75 3.52 -11.91 29.11
#